data_AF-A0A7S7RN66-F1
#
_entry.id   AF-A0A7S7RN66-F1
#
_cell.length_a   1.000
_cell.length_b   1.000
_cell.length_c   1.000
_cell.angle_alpha   90.00
_cell.angle_beta   90.00
_cell.angle_gamma   90.00
#
_symmetry.space_group_name_H-M   'P 1'
#
loop_
_entity.id
_entity.type
_entity.pdbx_description
1 polymer ?
#
loop_
_entity_poly.entity_id
_entity_poly.type
_entity_poly.pdbx_seq_one_letter_code
_entity_poly.pdbx_strand_id
1 'polypeptide(L)'
;MRHLSTLLKLKNEKVLNYSQLPKRLLKELLDDGLIEVKTVSANKKKVIAKDEFFTTYYNIEEIQNADTRAKLIHAHTDSKHKSLPPQDGLYINGNCSIEEVKLPLFSQSAIFLKELPNIDKSTLIIGVENFENLIYFEKQCNYFRNDNILFIFRNKKMLELFEKIENEIIYFGDFDLAGIHIYLNEIFPKNEKIKFFIPENIEQLLEKFGSRKLYASHLSRYTNMSSDNEQISELISLMHKHQKSLEQEYFLL
;
A
#
# COMPACT_ATOMS: atom_id res chain seq x y z
N MET A 1 3.11 1.87 -31.38
CA MET A 1 1.66 2.10 -31.53
C MET A 1 1.29 2.12 -33.03
N ARG A 2 0.31 1.33 -33.48
CA ARG A 2 -0.13 1.33 -34.89
C ARG A 2 -0.81 2.68 -35.19
N HIS A 3 -0.50 3.31 -36.32
CA HIS A 3 -1.06 4.61 -36.75
C HIS A 3 -0.69 5.85 -35.89
N LEU A 4 0.46 5.81 -35.19
CA LEU A 4 0.97 6.90 -34.35
C LEU A 4 0.99 8.27 -35.06
N SER A 5 1.45 8.31 -36.32
CA SER A 5 1.52 9.55 -37.12
C SER A 5 0.15 10.17 -37.39
N THR A 6 -0.88 9.34 -37.59
CA THR A 6 -2.26 9.82 -37.82
C THR A 6 -2.88 10.36 -36.54
N LEU A 7 -2.64 9.72 -35.39
CA LEU A 7 -3.11 10.18 -34.09
C LEU A 7 -2.46 11.50 -33.67
N LEU A 8 -1.14 11.64 -33.87
CA LEU A 8 -0.42 12.90 -33.65
C LEU A 8 -0.97 14.02 -34.53
N LYS A 9 -1.22 13.72 -35.80
CA LYS A 9 -1.81 14.68 -36.72
C LYS A 9 -3.19 15.14 -36.26
N LEU A 10 -4.03 14.21 -35.79
CA LEU A 10 -5.35 14.54 -35.26
C LEU A 10 -5.26 15.36 -33.96
N LYS A 11 -4.30 15.06 -33.08
CA LYS A 11 -4.05 15.83 -31.86
C LYS A 11 -3.64 17.28 -32.17
N ASN A 12 -2.77 17.47 -33.16
CA ASN A 12 -2.28 18.79 -33.53
C ASN A 12 -3.32 19.63 -34.29
N GLU A 13 -4.00 19.02 -35.27
CA GLU A 13 -4.94 19.74 -36.15
C GLU A 13 -6.36 19.81 -35.58
N LYS A 14 -6.69 19.00 -34.55
CA LYS A 14 -8.01 18.80 -33.92
C LYS A 14 -9.12 18.28 -34.86
N VAL A 15 -8.98 18.51 -36.16
CA VAL A 15 -9.94 18.17 -37.19
C VAL A 15 -9.20 17.65 -38.42
N LEU A 16 -9.59 16.48 -38.91
CA LEU A 16 -9.05 15.87 -40.13
C LEU A 16 -10.15 15.54 -41.15
N ASN A 17 -9.78 15.33 -42.40
CA ASN A 17 -10.69 14.74 -43.38
C ASN A 17 -10.88 13.25 -43.05
N TYR A 18 -12.10 12.75 -43.26
CA TYR A 18 -12.46 11.35 -43.00
C TYR A 18 -11.55 10.35 -43.72
N SER A 19 -11.09 10.67 -44.93
CA SER A 19 -10.18 9.82 -45.71
C SER A 19 -8.76 9.74 -45.14
N GLN A 20 -8.36 10.64 -44.24
CA GLN A 20 -7.02 10.67 -43.65
C GLN A 20 -6.87 9.68 -42.50
N LEU A 21 -7.97 9.12 -41.98
CA LEU A 21 -7.94 8.09 -40.95
C LEU A 21 -8.11 6.69 -41.57
N PRO A 22 -7.23 5.73 -41.24
CA PRO A 22 -7.43 4.32 -41.61
C PRO A 22 -8.78 3.81 -41.07
N LYS A 23 -9.53 3.06 -41.89
CA LYS A 23 -10.89 2.58 -41.54
C LYS A 23 -10.97 1.88 -40.18
N ARG A 24 -9.95 1.09 -39.82
CA ARG A 24 -9.89 0.39 -38.55
C ARG A 24 -9.72 1.34 -37.36
N LEU A 25 -8.77 2.28 -37.45
CA LEU A 25 -8.55 3.30 -36.41
C LEU A 25 -9.78 4.19 -36.25
N LEU A 26 -10.40 4.59 -37.36
CA LEU A 26 -11.61 5.39 -37.33
C LEU A 26 -12.74 4.68 -36.56
N LYS A 27 -12.93 3.38 -36.81
CA LYS A 27 -13.93 2.58 -36.09
C LYS A 27 -13.62 2.52 -34.59
N GLU A 28 -12.38 2.20 -34.23
CA GLU A 28 -11.94 2.13 -32.83
C GLU A 28 -12.20 3.46 -32.09
N LEU A 29 -11.79 4.60 -32.68
CA LEU A 29 -12.00 5.92 -32.07
C LEU A 29 -13.47 6.35 -31.98
N LEU A 30 -14.32 5.90 -32.91
CA LEU A 30 -15.77 6.15 -32.86
C LEU A 30 -16.46 5.30 -31.80
N ASP A 31 -16.11 4.02 -31.73
CA ASP A 31 -16.64 3.06 -30.76
C ASP A 31 -16.29 3.49 -29.32
N ASP A 32 -15.06 4.00 -29.12
CA ASP A 32 -14.59 4.56 -27.84
C ASP A 32 -15.10 5.99 -27.56
N GLY A 33 -15.89 6.56 -28.48
CA GLY A 33 -16.51 7.88 -28.32
C GLY A 33 -15.55 9.07 -28.40
N LEU A 34 -14.28 8.85 -28.75
CA LEU A 34 -13.20 9.86 -28.72
C LEU A 34 -13.29 10.88 -29.87
N ILE A 35 -13.96 10.52 -30.97
CA ILE A 35 -14.12 11.40 -32.13
C ILE A 35 -15.58 11.52 -32.56
N GLU A 36 -15.88 12.55 -33.34
CA GLU A 36 -17.15 12.74 -34.03
C GLU A 36 -16.92 12.88 -35.54
N VAL A 37 -17.81 12.32 -36.35
CA VAL A 37 -17.79 12.52 -37.82
C VAL A 37 -18.90 13.47 -38.24
N LYS A 38 -18.52 14.62 -38.78
CA LYS A 38 -19.44 15.64 -39.31
C LYS A 38 -19.45 15.65 -40.83
N THR A 39 -20.64 15.57 -41.43
CA THR A 39 -20.81 15.72 -42.88
C THR A 39 -20.81 17.21 -43.24
N VAL A 40 -19.90 17.61 -44.14
CA VAL A 40 -19.76 19.00 -44.62
C VAL A 40 -20.43 19.19 -45.98
N SER A 41 -20.38 18.17 -46.84
CA SER A 41 -21.15 18.11 -48.09
C SER A 41 -21.38 16.66 -48.49
N ALA A 42 -22.16 16.42 -49.56
CA ALA A 42 -22.49 15.07 -50.04
C ALA A 42 -21.27 14.12 -50.15
N ASN A 43 -20.09 14.66 -50.50
CA ASN A 43 -18.87 13.89 -50.69
C ASN A 43 -17.75 14.22 -49.67
N LYS A 44 -18.00 15.09 -48.68
CA LYS A 44 -16.97 15.53 -47.72
C LYS A 44 -17.43 15.32 -46.28
N LYS A 45 -16.65 14.53 -45.55
CA LYS A 45 -16.81 14.30 -44.11
C LYS A 45 -15.53 14.69 -43.38
N LYS A 46 -15.68 15.26 -42.19
CA LYS A 46 -14.58 15.61 -41.28
C LYS A 46 -14.69 14.78 -40.01
N VAL A 47 -13.54 14.45 -39.45
CA VAL A 47 -13.36 13.84 -38.13
C VAL A 47 -12.93 14.95 -37.18
N ILE A 48 -13.63 15.08 -36.07
CA ILE A 48 -13.37 16.08 -35.03
C ILE A 48 -12.97 15.32 -33.77
N ALA A 49 -11.82 15.65 -33.19
CA ALA A 49 -11.41 15.12 -31.90
C ALA A 49 -12.22 15.78 -30.77
N LYS A 50 -12.76 14.96 -29.85
CA LYS A 50 -13.41 15.45 -28.64
C LYS A 50 -12.39 15.63 -27.51
N ASP A 51 -12.80 16.22 -26.39
CA ASP A 51 -11.94 16.45 -25.23
C ASP A 51 -11.37 15.14 -24.65
N GLU A 52 -12.16 14.06 -24.70
CA GLU A 52 -11.75 12.73 -24.27
C GLU A 52 -10.56 12.21 -25.08
N PHE A 53 -10.49 12.52 -26.38
CA PHE A 53 -9.35 12.12 -27.23
C PHE A 53 -8.03 12.71 -26.73
N PHE A 54 -8.03 14.00 -26.37
CA PHE A 54 -6.82 14.67 -25.88
C PHE A 54 -6.37 14.14 -24.53
N THR A 55 -7.32 13.70 -23.70
CA THR A 55 -7.05 13.04 -22.42
C THR A 55 -6.47 11.65 -22.64
N THR A 56 -7.10 10.83 -23.48
CA THR A 56 -6.65 9.46 -23.79
C THR A 56 -5.28 9.43 -24.46
N TYR A 57 -4.97 10.41 -25.32
CA TYR A 57 -3.72 10.48 -26.07
C TYR A 57 -2.78 11.62 -25.61
N TYR A 58 -2.86 12.02 -24.34
CA TYR A 58 -2.08 13.13 -23.80
C TYR A 58 -0.55 12.95 -24.03
N ASN A 59 0.00 11.75 -23.75
CA ASN A 59 1.45 11.47 -23.86
C ASN A 59 1.94 11.08 -25.26
N ILE A 60 1.12 11.21 -26.30
CA ILE A 60 1.45 10.65 -27.62
C ILE A 60 2.71 11.28 -28.27
N GLU A 61 3.04 12.53 -27.92
CA GLU A 61 4.25 13.22 -28.36
C GLU A 61 5.50 12.68 -27.66
N GLU A 62 5.40 12.31 -26.38
CA GLU A 62 6.49 11.68 -25.63
C GLU A 62 6.80 10.28 -26.15
N ILE A 63 5.77 9.56 -26.61
CA ILE A 63 5.90 8.24 -27.27
C ILE A 63 6.66 8.36 -28.60
N GLN A 64 6.50 9.46 -29.34
CA GLN A 64 7.22 9.68 -30.61
C GLN A 64 8.71 9.91 -30.40
N ASN A 65 9.08 10.58 -29.31
CA ASN A 65 10.46 10.99 -29.00
C ASN A 65 11.22 9.97 -28.13
N ALA A 66 10.64 8.78 -27.89
CA ALA A 66 11.23 7.76 -27.05
C ALA A 66 12.27 6.91 -27.82
N ASP A 67 13.56 7.26 -27.67
CA ASP A 67 14.68 6.56 -28.33
C ASP A 67 15.03 5.18 -27.75
N THR A 68 14.47 4.80 -26.60
CA THR A 68 14.76 3.52 -25.94
C THR A 68 13.50 2.74 -25.58
N ARG A 69 13.60 1.41 -25.63
CA ARG A 69 12.52 0.48 -25.26
C ARG A 69 11.99 0.72 -23.83
N ALA A 70 12.87 1.15 -22.92
CA ALA A 70 12.50 1.52 -21.55
C ALA A 70 11.63 2.78 -21.48
N LYS A 71 11.94 3.82 -22.28
CA LYS A 71 11.11 5.04 -22.39
C LYS A 71 9.74 4.75 -23.02
N LEU A 72 9.71 3.86 -24.02
CA LEU A 72 8.45 3.41 -24.65
C LEU A 72 7.52 2.67 -23.67
N ILE A 73 8.09 1.84 -22.78
CA ILE A 73 7.32 1.15 -21.73
C ILE A 73 6.73 2.18 -20.76
N HIS A 74 7.55 3.12 -20.27
CA HIS A 74 7.11 4.20 -19.38
C HIS A 74 5.96 5.03 -19.97
N ALA A 75 6.11 5.51 -21.21
CA ALA A 75 5.11 6.34 -21.86
C ALA A 75 3.81 5.58 -22.20
N HIS A 76 3.88 4.26 -22.42
CA HIS A 76 2.70 3.39 -22.58
C HIS A 76 2.00 3.06 -21.26
N THR A 77 2.71 3.05 -20.12
CA THR A 77 2.12 2.82 -18.79
C THR A 77 1.48 4.07 -18.20
N ASP A 78 1.90 5.28 -18.60
CA ASP A 78 1.40 6.54 -18.02
C ASP A 78 -0.01 6.97 -18.48
N SER A 79 -0.64 6.26 -19.44
CA SER A 79 -2.01 6.58 -19.89
C SER A 79 -3.11 6.12 -18.92
N LYS A 80 -2.77 5.34 -17.89
CA LYS A 80 -3.61 5.25 -16.70
C LYS A 80 -3.16 6.37 -15.77
N HIS A 81 -3.80 7.54 -15.90
CA HIS A 81 -3.75 8.69 -14.98
C HIS A 81 -2.98 8.35 -13.72
N LYS A 82 -1.74 8.87 -13.54
CA LYS A 82 -0.87 8.67 -12.37
C LYS A 82 -1.59 7.88 -11.29
N SER A 83 -1.53 6.56 -11.38
CA SER A 83 -2.14 5.70 -10.38
C SER A 83 -1.26 5.82 -9.14
N LEU A 84 -1.32 6.97 -8.46
CA LEU A 84 -1.04 7.01 -7.03
C LEU A 84 -1.90 5.87 -6.48
N PRO A 85 -1.28 4.84 -5.87
CA PRO A 85 -2.05 3.76 -5.30
C PRO A 85 -3.12 4.39 -4.40
N PRO A 86 -4.42 4.10 -4.60
CA PRO A 86 -5.49 4.76 -3.83
C PRO A 86 -5.37 4.52 -2.31
N GLN A 87 -4.49 3.60 -1.89
CA GLN A 87 -4.22 3.21 -0.51
C GLN A 87 -2.77 3.53 -0.08
N ASP A 88 -2.21 4.63 -0.53
CA ASP A 88 -0.88 5.13 -0.13
C ASP A 88 -0.90 5.97 1.17
N GLY A 89 -1.97 5.90 1.95
CA GLY A 89 -2.16 6.60 3.24
C GLY A 89 -2.02 5.66 4.46
N LEU A 90 -2.33 6.16 5.65
CA LEU A 90 -2.39 5.39 6.90
C LEU A 90 -3.79 4.81 7.11
N TYR A 91 -3.86 3.59 7.66
CA TYR A 91 -5.07 3.12 8.32
C TYR A 91 -4.83 3.13 9.82
N ILE A 92 -5.70 3.81 10.54
CA ILE A 92 -5.56 4.02 11.98
C ILE A 92 -6.83 3.67 12.74
N ASN A 93 -6.66 3.32 14.01
CA ASN A 93 -7.72 3.18 14.99
C ASN A 93 -7.12 3.31 16.41
N GLY A 94 -7.93 3.43 17.46
CA GLY A 94 -7.38 3.54 18.82
C GLY A 94 -8.34 4.12 19.84
N ASN A 95 -7.89 4.22 21.09
CA ASN A 95 -8.61 4.86 22.20
C ASN A 95 -8.00 6.24 22.53
N CYS A 96 -7.58 6.97 21.50
CA CYS A 96 -6.96 8.29 21.62
C CYS A 96 -7.70 9.33 20.76
N SER A 97 -7.22 10.57 20.78
CA SER A 97 -7.66 11.59 19.84
C SER A 97 -6.53 11.89 18.87
N ILE A 98 -6.89 12.05 17.58
CA ILE A 98 -5.99 12.49 16.53
C ILE A 98 -6.51 13.82 16.04
N GLU A 99 -5.72 14.87 16.26
CA GLU A 99 -6.13 16.25 16.05
C GLU A 99 -7.45 16.54 16.81
N GLU A 100 -8.53 16.88 16.11
CA GLU A 100 -9.85 17.14 16.69
C GLU A 100 -10.78 15.91 16.69
N VAL A 101 -10.32 14.77 16.17
CA VAL A 101 -11.12 13.56 15.99
C VAL A 101 -10.83 12.54 17.10
N LYS A 102 -11.86 12.20 17.88
CA LYS A 102 -11.77 11.13 18.88
C LYS A 102 -11.98 9.76 18.23
N LEU A 103 -11.07 8.83 18.49
CA LEU A 103 -11.15 7.43 18.07
C LEU A 103 -11.73 6.53 19.17
N PRO A 104 -12.35 5.39 18.81
CA PRO A 104 -12.76 5.02 17.45
C PRO A 104 -13.98 5.82 16.99
N LEU A 105 -14.13 6.06 15.69
CA LEU A 105 -15.36 6.66 15.14
C LEU A 105 -16.54 5.68 15.15
N PHE A 106 -16.27 4.44 14.78
CA PHE A 106 -17.21 3.33 14.80
C PHE A 106 -16.50 2.07 15.29
N SER A 107 -17.23 1.20 15.98
CA SER A 107 -16.73 -0.13 16.34
C SER A 107 -16.34 -0.90 15.08
N GLN A 108 -15.23 -1.65 15.14
CA GLN A 108 -14.78 -2.52 14.04
C GLN A 108 -14.54 -1.77 12.73
N SER A 109 -14.00 -0.55 12.82
CA SER A 109 -13.68 0.29 11.67
C SER A 109 -12.22 0.73 11.72
N ALA A 110 -11.74 1.33 10.63
CA ALA A 110 -10.46 2.01 10.60
C ALA A 110 -10.63 3.30 9.79
N ILE A 111 -9.92 4.35 10.20
CA ILE A 111 -9.88 5.60 9.44
C ILE A 111 -8.71 5.53 8.47
N PHE A 112 -8.97 5.91 7.22
CA PHE A 112 -7.92 6.16 6.24
C PHE A 112 -7.50 7.64 6.27
N LEU A 113 -6.21 7.90 6.46
CA LEU A 113 -5.62 9.23 6.38
C LEU A 113 -4.61 9.30 5.23
N LYS A 114 -4.83 10.19 4.28
CA LYS A 114 -3.92 10.39 3.14
C LYS A 114 -2.58 11.00 3.59
N GLU A 115 -2.65 11.94 4.52
CA GLU A 115 -1.51 12.68 5.06
C GLU A 115 -1.15 12.17 6.46
N LEU A 116 0.07 12.47 6.91
CA LEU A 116 0.50 12.13 8.26
C LEU A 116 -0.17 13.08 9.25
N PRO A 117 -0.94 12.58 10.23
CA PRO A 117 -1.59 13.44 11.21
C PRO A 117 -0.57 13.99 12.21
N ASN A 118 -0.94 15.07 12.90
CA ASN A 118 -0.24 15.45 14.13
C ASN A 118 -0.72 14.57 15.30
N ILE A 119 0.23 13.97 16.02
CA ILE A 119 -0.05 13.01 17.10
C ILE A 119 0.52 13.58 18.40
N ASP A 120 -0.28 13.58 19.46
CA ASP A 120 0.16 14.02 20.78
C ASP A 120 1.31 13.13 21.28
N LYS A 121 2.38 13.73 21.83
CA LYS A 121 3.59 13.01 22.26
C LYS A 121 3.35 11.97 23.35
N SER A 122 2.27 12.10 24.13
CA SER A 122 1.88 11.13 25.18
C SER A 122 1.20 9.88 24.63
N THR A 123 0.80 9.89 23.35
CA THR A 123 0.14 8.76 22.70
C THR A 123 1.14 7.64 22.41
N LEU A 124 0.83 6.43 22.87
CA LEU A 124 1.56 5.22 22.50
C LEU A 124 1.13 4.77 21.10
N ILE A 125 2.09 4.55 20.21
CA ILE A 125 1.83 4.09 18.84
C ILE A 125 2.10 2.58 18.75
N ILE A 126 1.12 1.82 18.27
CA ILE A 126 1.22 0.39 18.02
C ILE A 126 1.14 0.13 16.51
N GLY A 127 2.23 -0.30 15.90
CA GLY A 127 2.22 -0.80 14.52
C GLY A 127 1.73 -2.24 14.48
N VAL A 128 0.68 -2.55 13.71
CA VAL A 128 0.12 -3.91 13.59
C VAL A 128 0.26 -4.46 12.17
N GLU A 129 0.54 -5.76 12.04
CA GLU A 129 0.67 -6.43 10.75
C GLU A 129 -0.68 -6.81 10.14
N ASN A 130 -1.62 -7.23 10.98
CA ASN A 130 -2.92 -7.68 10.53
C ASN A 130 -3.99 -6.59 10.68
N PHE A 131 -4.88 -6.49 9.68
CA PHE A 131 -5.94 -5.49 9.67
C PHE A 131 -7.07 -5.80 10.67
N GLU A 132 -7.34 -7.08 10.97
CA GLU A 132 -8.25 -7.50 12.04
C GLU A 132 -7.79 -6.95 13.39
N ASN A 133 -6.49 -7.01 13.69
CA ASN A 133 -5.93 -6.42 14.91
C ASN A 133 -6.11 -4.89 14.97
N LEU A 134 -6.17 -4.20 13.83
CA LEU A 134 -6.48 -2.77 13.77
C LEU A 134 -7.96 -2.49 14.11
N ILE A 135 -8.89 -3.24 13.50
CA ILE A 135 -10.33 -2.97 13.67
C ILE A 135 -10.88 -3.49 15.00
N TYR A 136 -10.26 -4.53 15.59
CA TYR A 136 -10.61 -5.08 16.91
C TYR A 136 -9.63 -4.66 18.02
N PHE A 137 -9.00 -3.48 17.88
CA PHE A 137 -7.94 -3.04 18.77
C PHE A 137 -8.35 -3.00 20.25
N GLU A 138 -9.63 -2.78 20.56
CA GLU A 138 -10.11 -2.68 21.95
C GLU A 138 -9.82 -3.96 22.74
N LYS A 139 -9.82 -5.13 22.08
CA LYS A 139 -9.55 -6.43 22.70
C LYS A 139 -8.10 -6.58 23.17
N GLN A 140 -7.19 -5.83 22.56
CA GLN A 140 -5.76 -5.94 22.79
C GLN A 140 -5.17 -4.74 23.55
N CYS A 141 -5.95 -3.68 23.81
CA CYS A 141 -5.51 -2.52 24.60
C CYS A 141 -4.90 -2.90 25.96
N ASN A 142 -5.49 -3.89 26.66
CA ASN A 142 -5.04 -4.29 27.99
C ASN A 142 -3.61 -4.87 28.04
N TYR A 143 -3.06 -5.26 26.89
CA TYR A 143 -1.66 -5.72 26.80
C TYR A 143 -0.65 -4.58 26.79
N PHE A 144 -1.10 -3.34 26.59
CA PHE A 144 -0.26 -2.16 26.49
C PHE A 144 -0.56 -1.23 27.68
N ARG A 145 0.50 -0.85 28.41
CA ARG A 145 0.36 -0.06 29.65
C ARG A 145 0.24 1.45 29.36
N ASN A 146 -0.76 1.87 28.58
CA ASN A 146 -1.03 3.28 28.27
C ASN A 146 -2.53 3.52 28.06
N ASP A 147 -3.03 4.68 28.51
CA ASP A 147 -4.44 5.06 28.39
C ASP A 147 -4.80 5.64 27.01
N ASN A 148 -3.81 6.15 26.26
CA ASN A 148 -3.95 6.75 24.94
C ASN A 148 -3.13 5.97 23.91
N ILE A 149 -3.78 5.05 23.19
CA ILE A 149 -3.12 4.17 22.24
C ILE A 149 -3.66 4.44 20.83
N LEU A 150 -2.74 4.59 19.88
CA LEU A 150 -3.01 4.67 18.45
C LEU A 150 -2.46 3.41 17.77
N PHE A 151 -3.35 2.61 17.19
CA PHE A 151 -3.00 1.49 16.33
C PHE A 151 -2.89 1.96 14.88
N ILE A 152 -1.87 1.48 14.18
CA ILE A 152 -1.59 1.81 12.78
C ILE A 152 -1.27 0.52 12.02
N PHE A 153 -1.98 0.26 10.93
CA PHE A 153 -1.72 -0.90 10.08
C PHE A 153 -0.44 -0.74 9.26
N ARG A 154 0.34 -1.83 9.18
CA ARG A 154 1.62 -1.87 8.46
C ARG A 154 1.41 -1.62 6.98
N ASN A 155 1.95 -0.49 6.53
CA ASN A 155 2.11 -0.19 5.13
C ASN A 155 3.28 0.78 4.93
N LYS A 156 3.53 1.19 3.69
CA LYS A 156 4.62 2.13 3.38
C LYS A 156 4.50 3.46 4.13
N LYS A 157 3.28 3.99 4.30
CA LYS A 157 3.06 5.28 4.96
C LYS A 157 3.32 5.20 6.47
N MET A 158 3.05 4.06 7.11
CA MET A 158 3.43 3.82 8.51
C MET A 158 4.95 3.90 8.69
N LEU A 159 5.73 3.32 7.76
CA LEU A 159 7.19 3.41 7.82
C LEU A 159 7.68 4.87 7.70
N GLU A 160 7.05 5.66 6.81
CA GLU A 160 7.33 7.11 6.69
C GLU A 160 7.00 7.90 7.97
N LEU A 161 5.98 7.47 8.73
CA LEU A 161 5.62 8.07 10.02
C LEU A 161 6.67 7.71 11.09
N PHE A 162 7.05 6.44 11.17
CA PHE A 162 7.99 5.92 12.17
C PHE A 162 9.37 6.56 12.09
N GLU A 163 9.82 6.95 10.89
CA GLU A 163 11.07 7.71 10.69
C GLU A 163 11.04 9.13 11.27
N LYS A 164 9.85 9.71 11.46
CA LYS A 164 9.69 11.15 11.76
C LYS A 164 9.22 11.45 13.17
N ILE A 165 8.52 10.52 13.80
CA ILE A 165 7.82 10.76 15.06
C ILE A 165 8.68 10.41 16.27
N GLU A 166 8.50 11.15 17.37
CA GLU A 166 9.25 10.96 18.61
C GLU A 166 8.48 10.17 19.68
N ASN A 167 7.23 9.78 19.39
CA ASN A 167 6.38 9.01 20.27
C ASN A 167 7.01 7.66 20.65
N GLU A 168 6.59 7.09 21.78
CA GLU A 168 6.89 5.69 22.05
C GLU A 168 6.16 4.83 21.02
N ILE A 169 6.91 3.94 20.36
CA ILE A 169 6.40 3.05 19.33
C ILE A 169 6.69 1.61 19.75
N ILE A 170 5.66 0.78 19.70
CA ILE A 170 5.76 -0.67 19.80
C ILE A 170 5.28 -1.26 18.48
N TYR A 171 6.07 -2.16 17.92
CA TYR A 171 5.67 -2.96 16.78
C TYR A 171 5.09 -4.29 17.26
N PHE A 172 3.83 -4.53 16.96
CA PHE A 172 3.11 -5.75 17.29
C PHE A 172 2.89 -6.54 16.00
N GLY A 173 3.85 -7.42 15.67
CA GLY A 173 3.76 -8.34 14.54
C GLY A 173 3.46 -9.77 14.98
N ASP A 174 3.47 -10.68 14.02
CA ASP A 174 3.34 -12.11 14.28
C ASP A 174 4.54 -12.65 15.07
N PHE A 175 4.28 -13.56 16.01
CA PHE A 175 5.31 -14.32 16.70
C PHE A 175 5.69 -15.52 15.85
N ASP A 176 6.30 -15.23 14.71
CA ASP A 176 6.91 -16.21 13.84
C ASP A 176 8.21 -15.68 13.22
N LEU A 177 8.91 -16.52 12.45
CA LEU A 177 10.15 -16.10 11.82
C LEU A 177 9.92 -15.00 10.77
N ALA A 178 8.78 -14.98 10.07
CA ALA A 178 8.50 -13.97 9.06
C ALA A 178 8.23 -12.58 9.68
N GLY A 179 7.43 -12.52 10.74
CA GLY A 179 7.16 -11.30 11.52
C GLY A 179 8.42 -10.74 12.17
N ILE A 180 9.29 -11.61 12.72
CA ILE A 180 10.60 -11.18 13.22
C ILE A 180 11.48 -10.66 12.08
N HIS A 181 11.49 -11.32 10.91
CA HIS A 181 12.23 -10.84 9.75
C HIS A 181 11.76 -9.45 9.30
N ILE A 182 10.43 -9.23 9.24
CA ILE A 182 9.83 -7.94 8.92
C ILE A 182 10.29 -6.89 9.94
N TYR A 183 10.18 -7.19 11.24
CA TYR A 183 10.62 -6.28 12.29
C TYR A 183 12.09 -5.88 12.11
N LEU A 184 13.00 -6.85 11.97
CA LEU A 184 14.44 -6.58 11.90
C LEU A 184 14.86 -5.82 10.63
N ASN A 185 14.22 -6.07 9.48
CA ASN A 185 14.67 -5.55 8.19
C ASN A 185 13.85 -4.35 7.70
N GLU A 186 12.59 -4.22 8.11
CA GLU A 186 11.71 -3.16 7.64
C GLU A 186 11.37 -2.14 8.73
N ILE A 187 11.21 -2.57 9.99
CA ILE A 187 10.70 -1.72 11.08
C ILE A 187 11.83 -1.10 11.90
N PHE A 188 12.68 -1.93 12.49
CA PHE A 188 13.78 -1.52 13.36
C PHE A 188 14.73 -0.50 12.67
N PRO A 189 15.08 -0.64 11.38
CA PRO A 189 15.92 0.34 10.69
C PRO A 189 15.28 1.72 10.51
N LYS A 190 13.96 1.86 10.70
CA LYS A 190 13.26 3.15 10.60
C LYS A 190 13.49 3.99 11.83
N ASN A 191 13.54 3.35 12.99
CA ASN A 191 13.81 3.99 14.26
C ASN A 191 14.20 2.90 15.27
N GLU A 192 15.47 2.90 15.70
CA GLU A 192 16.03 1.90 16.60
C GLU A 192 15.39 1.89 18.00
N LYS A 193 14.59 2.91 18.34
CA LYS A 193 13.81 2.96 19.59
C LYS A 193 12.53 2.13 19.51
N ILE A 194 12.10 1.70 18.33
CA ILE A 194 10.92 0.86 18.16
C ILE A 194 11.20 -0.50 18.79
N LYS A 195 10.33 -0.93 19.70
CA LYS A 195 10.42 -2.24 20.35
C LYS A 195 9.48 -3.22 19.67
N PHE A 196 9.89 -4.47 19.53
CA PHE A 196 8.95 -5.55 19.20
C PHE A 196 8.13 -5.90 20.44
N PHE A 197 6.82 -6.05 20.30
CA PHE A 197 5.96 -6.47 21.40
C PHE A 197 6.22 -7.94 21.73
N ILE A 198 6.61 -8.22 22.97
CA ILE A 198 6.76 -9.58 23.49
C ILE A 198 6.05 -9.64 24.85
N PRO A 199 4.95 -10.41 24.98
CA PRO A 199 4.27 -10.55 26.27
C PRO A 199 5.09 -11.41 27.23
N GLU A 200 5.00 -11.11 28.52
CA GLU A 200 5.77 -11.81 29.58
C GLU A 200 5.53 -13.33 29.59
N ASN A 201 4.37 -13.79 29.13
CA ASN A 201 4.00 -15.21 29.07
C ASN A 201 4.13 -15.85 27.67
N ILE A 202 4.93 -15.28 26.76
CA ILE A 202 5.03 -15.73 25.37
C ILE A 202 5.39 -17.22 25.22
N GLU A 203 6.28 -17.75 26.06
CA GLU A 203 6.66 -19.17 26.02
C GLU A 203 5.44 -20.09 26.22
N GLN A 204 4.60 -19.76 27.22
CA GLN A 204 3.39 -20.52 27.52
C GLN A 204 2.36 -20.42 26.39
N LEU A 205 2.25 -19.24 25.76
CA LEU A 205 1.36 -19.02 24.63
C LEU A 205 1.81 -19.83 23.40
N LEU A 206 3.10 -19.80 23.09
CA LEU A 206 3.68 -20.63 22.02
C LEU A 206 3.46 -22.11 22.29
N GLU A 207 3.71 -22.58 23.49
CA GLU A 207 3.54 -23.99 23.84
C GLU A 207 2.08 -24.46 23.67
N LYS A 208 1.11 -23.67 24.17
CA LYS A 208 -0.31 -24.08 24.18
C LYS A 208 -1.02 -23.84 22.85
N PHE A 209 -0.80 -22.67 22.24
CA PHE A 209 -1.60 -22.18 21.12
C PHE A 209 -0.81 -22.06 19.82
N GLY A 210 0.52 -22.15 19.88
CA GLY A 210 1.35 -22.05 18.69
C GLY A 210 1.15 -23.20 17.69
N SER A 211 1.29 -22.87 16.42
CA SER A 211 1.16 -23.74 15.27
C SER A 211 2.52 -24.27 14.80
N ARG A 212 2.67 -25.61 14.84
CA ARG A 212 3.83 -26.29 14.25
C ARG A 212 3.87 -26.19 12.73
N LYS A 213 2.69 -26.14 12.10
CA LYS A 213 2.56 -26.07 10.65
C LYS A 213 3.11 -24.74 10.12
N LEU A 214 2.75 -23.63 10.76
CA LEU A 214 3.23 -22.29 10.40
C LEU A 214 4.75 -22.18 10.59
N TYR A 215 5.26 -22.68 11.72
CA TYR A 215 6.70 -22.74 11.96
C TYR A 215 7.44 -23.52 10.86
N ALA A 216 6.96 -24.72 10.50
CA ALA A 216 7.58 -25.54 9.48
C ALA A 216 7.57 -24.89 8.08
N SER A 217 6.51 -24.14 7.72
CA SER A 217 6.46 -23.42 6.44
C SER A 217 7.46 -22.28 6.34
N HIS A 218 7.82 -21.66 7.47
CA HIS A 218 8.75 -20.53 7.51
C HIS A 218 10.20 -20.97 7.73
N LEU A 219 10.43 -22.13 8.35
CA LEU A 219 11.77 -22.62 8.68
C LEU A 219 12.71 -22.62 7.46
N SER A 220 12.28 -23.11 6.30
CA SER A 220 13.14 -23.24 5.11
C SER A 220 13.68 -21.89 4.57
N ARG A 221 12.96 -20.80 4.81
CA ARG A 221 13.33 -19.45 4.36
C ARG A 221 14.17 -18.69 5.37
N TYR A 222 14.09 -19.07 6.65
CA TYR A 222 14.57 -18.26 7.76
C TYR A 222 15.47 -19.03 8.74
N THR A 223 15.98 -20.21 8.35
CA THR A 223 16.75 -21.13 9.21
C THR A 223 17.91 -20.49 9.95
N ASN A 224 18.56 -19.48 9.36
CA ASN A 224 19.77 -18.86 9.89
C ASN A 224 19.48 -17.48 10.52
N MET A 225 18.25 -17.22 10.94
CA MET A 225 17.92 -15.95 11.55
C MET A 225 18.54 -15.83 12.93
N SER A 226 19.24 -14.72 13.15
CA SER A 226 19.76 -14.31 14.45
C SER A 226 19.53 -12.82 14.63
N SER A 227 19.53 -12.37 15.88
CA SER A 227 19.44 -10.96 16.25
C SER A 227 20.41 -10.69 17.39
N ASP A 228 21.06 -9.52 17.35
CA ASP A 228 21.89 -9.04 18.46
C ASP A 228 21.03 -8.50 19.62
N ASN A 229 19.73 -8.31 19.39
CA ASN A 229 18.77 -7.97 20.43
C ASN A 229 18.44 -9.21 21.26
N GLU A 230 18.78 -9.18 22.56
CA GLU A 230 18.61 -10.30 23.48
C GLU A 230 17.16 -10.81 23.54
N GLN A 231 16.17 -9.90 23.60
CA GLN A 231 14.75 -10.28 23.67
C GLN A 231 14.28 -10.98 22.38
N ILE A 232 14.74 -10.51 21.22
CA ILE A 232 14.42 -11.14 19.93
C ILE A 232 15.12 -12.50 19.82
N SER A 233 16.38 -12.58 20.22
CA SER A 233 17.16 -13.83 20.21
C SER A 233 16.55 -14.89 21.13
N GLU A 234 16.07 -14.49 22.30
CA GLU A 234 15.32 -15.35 23.21
C GLU A 234 14.01 -15.82 22.57
N LEU A 235 13.24 -14.92 21.97
CA LEU A 235 12.00 -15.26 21.27
C LEU A 235 12.23 -16.27 20.13
N ILE A 236 13.27 -16.08 19.30
CA ILE A 236 13.67 -17.03 18.26
C ILE A 236 14.01 -18.39 18.88
N SER A 237 14.76 -18.40 19.98
CA SER A 237 15.13 -19.61 20.69
C SER A 237 13.91 -20.37 21.23
N LEU A 238 12.91 -19.66 21.76
CA LEU A 238 11.64 -20.24 22.20
C LEU A 238 10.87 -20.87 21.02
N MET A 239 10.80 -20.19 19.87
CA MET A 239 10.16 -20.74 18.67
C MET A 239 10.85 -22.02 18.20
N HIS A 240 12.18 -22.06 18.19
CA HIS A 240 12.93 -23.26 17.83
C HIS A 240 12.76 -24.40 18.86
N LYS A 241 12.77 -24.07 20.15
CA LYS A 241 12.57 -25.02 21.26
C LYS A 241 11.20 -25.70 21.15
N HIS A 242 10.13 -24.93 20.94
CA HIS A 242 8.78 -25.47 20.86
C HIS A 242 8.37 -25.90 19.44
N GLN A 243 9.16 -25.52 18.43
CA GLN A 243 8.88 -25.71 17.00
C GLN A 243 7.51 -25.16 16.60
N LYS A 244 7.16 -23.98 17.13
CA LYS A 244 5.84 -23.38 17.01
C LYS A 244 5.93 -21.87 16.76
N SER A 245 4.92 -21.37 16.06
CA SER A 245 4.72 -19.97 15.74
C SER A 245 3.31 -19.54 16.14
N LEU A 246 3.11 -18.28 16.49
CA LEU A 246 1.82 -17.76 16.97
C LEU A 246 1.46 -16.47 16.21
N GLU A 247 0.30 -16.45 15.59
CA GLU A 247 -0.24 -15.31 14.85
C GLU A 247 -0.79 -14.24 15.80
N GLN A 248 -0.78 -12.98 15.36
CA GLN A 248 -1.22 -11.82 16.12
C GLN A 248 -2.70 -11.89 16.53
N GLU A 249 -3.53 -12.50 15.71
CA GLU A 249 -4.98 -12.61 15.85
C GLU A 249 -5.37 -13.43 17.09
N TYR A 250 -4.46 -14.24 17.65
CA TYR A 250 -4.67 -14.92 18.91
C TYR A 250 -5.06 -13.95 20.05
N PHE A 251 -4.54 -12.72 20.02
CA PHE A 251 -4.83 -11.69 21.03
C PHE A 251 -6.21 -11.04 20.86
N LEU A 252 -7.01 -11.48 19.89
CA LEU A 252 -8.40 -11.07 19.66
C LEU A 252 -9.42 -12.06 20.22
N LEU A 253 -8.97 -13.18 20.82
CA LEU A 253 -9.81 -14.26 21.35
C LEU A 253 -10.32 -13.99 22.76
#